data_AF-A0A849N811-F1
#
_entry.id   AF-A0A849N811-F1
#
_cell.length_a   1.000
_cell.length_b   1.000
_cell.length_c   1.000
_cell.angle_alpha   90.00
_cell.angle_beta   90.00
_cell.angle_gamma   90.00
#
_symmetry.space_group_name_H-M   'P 1'
#
loop_
_entity.id
_entity.type
_entity.pdbx_description
1 polymer ?
#
loop_
_entity_poly.entity_id
_entity_poly.type
_entity_poly.pdbx_seq_one_letter_code
_entity_poly.pdbx_strand_id
1 'polypeptide(L)'
;MGPADGKEPKTKTGTASWSGELGGACGDLGTFVPLVVGAMTVAGLAPAGVLFGFGAFLVAAGLAFGVPLAVQPMKAVSAALLTGGLGAGELVATGLVTGVVLLALGATGAIGHVARAVPKSVAAGLQLGLGLSMAWLGVKLAAETPWLGAVALSFLLGLMWLPRVPAAPLALMLAFGVAWAAGLTAPPAEPLPRAAE
;
A
#
# COMPACT_ATOMS: atom_id res chain seq x y z
N MET A 1 48.18 -29.64 12.69
CA MET A 1 46.87 -30.17 13.15
C MET A 1 46.41 -29.31 14.32
N GLY A 2 45.70 -28.23 14.06
CA GLY A 2 45.11 -27.36 15.07
C GLY A 2 43.62 -27.23 14.77
N PRO A 3 42.72 -27.38 15.75
CA PRO A 3 41.28 -27.37 15.48
C PRO A 3 40.84 -25.97 15.06
N ALA A 4 40.21 -25.90 13.89
CA ALA A 4 39.49 -24.72 13.43
C ALA A 4 38.35 -24.43 14.42
N ASP A 5 38.45 -23.29 15.09
CA ASP A 5 37.41 -22.71 15.94
C ASP A 5 36.21 -22.35 15.05
N GLY A 6 35.36 -23.35 14.81
CA GLY A 6 34.07 -23.23 14.15
C GLY A 6 33.11 -22.48 15.06
N LYS A 7 33.20 -21.15 15.10
CA LYS A 7 32.16 -20.33 15.69
C LYS A 7 30.91 -20.43 14.84
N GLU A 8 30.00 -21.29 15.27
CA GLU A 8 28.63 -21.35 14.77
C GLU A 8 28.00 -19.94 14.77
N PRO A 9 27.34 -19.52 13.70
CA PRO A 9 26.67 -18.23 13.66
C PRO A 9 25.48 -18.29 14.62
N LYS A 10 25.63 -17.63 15.79
CA LYS A 10 24.57 -17.45 16.78
C LYS A 10 23.35 -16.83 16.12
N THR A 11 22.33 -17.64 15.88
CA THR A 11 21.00 -17.22 15.42
C THR A 11 20.37 -16.42 16.56
N LYS A 12 20.36 -15.09 16.44
CA LYS A 12 19.69 -14.22 17.40
C LYS A 12 18.17 -14.36 17.26
N THR A 13 17.56 -15.20 18.08
CA THR A 13 16.14 -15.14 18.41
C THR A 13 15.91 -14.25 19.63
N GLY A 14 15.02 -13.26 19.51
CA GLY A 14 14.50 -12.40 20.59
C GLY A 14 15.25 -11.06 20.71
N THR A 15 14.65 -9.88 20.67
CA THR A 15 13.26 -9.41 20.79
C THR A 15 13.13 -8.26 19.78
N ALA A 16 12.04 -8.13 19.02
CA ALA A 16 11.87 -6.94 18.19
C ALA A 16 11.93 -5.71 19.12
N SER A 17 12.85 -4.79 18.83
CA SER A 17 12.93 -3.54 19.59
C SER A 17 11.61 -2.81 19.41
N TRP A 18 11.00 -2.32 20.50
CA TRP A 18 9.78 -1.50 20.47
C TRP A 18 9.86 -0.37 19.44
N SER A 19 11.06 0.23 19.28
CA SER A 19 11.31 1.25 18.26
C SER A 19 11.24 0.70 16.82
N GLY A 20 11.64 -0.56 16.61
CA GLY A 20 11.55 -1.25 15.33
C GLY A 20 10.11 -1.64 14.98
N GLU A 21 9.30 -2.05 15.95
CA GLU A 21 7.88 -2.35 15.75
C GLU A 21 7.08 -1.07 15.47
N LEU A 22 7.32 0.00 16.23
CA LEU A 22 6.75 1.32 15.95
C LEU A 22 7.22 1.88 14.61
N GLY A 23 8.50 1.71 14.27
CA GLY A 23 9.04 2.11 12.97
C GLY A 23 8.40 1.34 11.81
N GLY A 24 8.18 0.03 11.98
CA GLY A 24 7.49 -0.82 11.02
C GLY A 24 6.02 -0.43 10.84
N ALA A 25 5.30 -0.19 11.93
CA ALA A 25 3.91 0.27 11.91
C ALA A 25 3.78 1.66 11.25
N CYS A 26 4.67 2.60 11.56
CA CYS A 26 4.75 3.89 10.88
C CYS A 26 5.07 3.74 9.38
N GLY A 27 5.93 2.79 9.03
CA GLY A 27 6.24 2.47 7.63
C GLY A 27 5.04 1.95 6.85
N ASP A 28 4.25 1.05 7.45
CA ASP A 28 3.02 0.50 6.85
C ASP A 28 1.98 1.62 6.64
N LEU A 29 1.76 2.44 7.67
CA LEU A 29 0.92 3.65 7.61
C LEU A 29 1.31 4.57 6.46
N GLY A 30 2.61 4.83 6.28
CA GLY A 30 3.12 5.67 5.18
C GLY A 30 2.73 5.16 3.79
N THR A 31 2.49 3.86 3.63
CA THR A 31 2.00 3.27 2.36
C THR A 31 0.48 3.11 2.32
N PHE A 32 -0.18 3.01 3.47
CA PHE A 32 -1.62 2.84 3.59
C PHE A 32 -2.40 4.14 3.40
N VAL A 33 -1.93 5.26 3.93
CA VAL A 33 -2.69 6.52 3.83
C VAL A 33 -2.89 6.98 2.38
N PRO A 34 -1.89 6.99 1.48
CA PRO A 34 -2.10 7.37 0.08
C PRO A 34 -3.12 6.46 -0.62
N LEU A 35 -3.10 5.17 -0.28
CA LEU A 35 -3.98 4.15 -0.83
C LEU A 35 -5.43 4.39 -0.43
N VAL A 36 -5.68 4.65 0.85
CA VAL A 36 -7.00 4.94 1.38
C VAL A 36 -7.54 6.26 0.86
N VAL A 37 -6.70 7.31 0.80
CA VAL A 37 -7.09 8.61 0.23
C VAL A 37 -7.49 8.45 -1.23
N GLY A 38 -6.69 7.73 -2.03
CA GLY A 38 -7.04 7.43 -3.41
C GLY A 38 -8.34 6.63 -3.56
N ALA A 39 -8.56 5.64 -2.69
CA ALA A 39 -9.79 4.86 -2.71
C ALA A 39 -11.03 5.67 -2.28
N MET A 40 -10.88 6.64 -1.37
CA MET A 40 -11.95 7.58 -0.99
C MET A 40 -12.27 8.54 -2.13
N THR A 41 -11.25 9.17 -2.73
CA THR A 41 -11.44 10.23 -3.72
C THR A 41 -11.84 9.71 -5.10
N VAL A 42 -11.34 8.54 -5.49
CA VAL A 42 -11.60 7.95 -6.82
C VAL A 42 -12.77 6.96 -6.79
N ALA A 43 -12.82 6.07 -5.79
CA ALA A 43 -13.84 5.02 -5.72
C ALA A 43 -15.03 5.35 -4.81
N GLY A 44 -15.00 6.48 -4.08
CA GLY A 44 -16.11 6.96 -3.25
C GLY A 44 -16.35 6.12 -2.00
N LEU A 45 -15.32 5.44 -1.48
CA LEU A 45 -15.47 4.60 -0.28
C LEU A 45 -15.65 5.42 0.99
N ALA A 46 -16.52 4.94 1.87
CA ALA A 46 -16.73 5.53 3.19
C ALA A 46 -15.47 5.38 4.09
N PRO A 47 -14.88 6.50 4.56
CA PRO A 47 -13.68 6.51 5.41
C PRO A 47 -13.74 5.60 6.63
N ALA A 48 -14.84 5.69 7.37
CA ALA A 48 -15.00 4.99 8.64
C ALA A 48 -15.01 3.47 8.46
N GLY A 49 -15.70 2.98 7.42
CA GLY A 49 -15.80 1.54 7.14
C GLY A 49 -14.45 0.94 6.75
N VAL A 50 -13.70 1.63 5.87
CA VAL A 50 -12.37 1.18 5.43
C VAL A 50 -11.39 1.18 6.60
N LEU A 51 -11.30 2.27 7.36
CA LEU A 51 -10.36 2.40 8.47
C LEU A 51 -10.68 1.43 9.61
N PHE A 52 -11.94 1.29 9.98
CA PHE A 52 -12.36 0.36 11.04
C PHE A 52 -12.14 -1.09 10.62
N GLY A 53 -12.58 -1.47 9.42
CA GLY A 53 -12.41 -2.83 8.90
C GLY A 53 -10.94 -3.22 8.77
N PHE A 54 -10.10 -2.32 8.25
CA PHE A 54 -8.66 -2.55 8.12
C PHE A 54 -7.99 -2.66 9.50
N GLY A 55 -8.27 -1.74 10.42
CA GLY A 55 -7.70 -1.78 11.78
C GLY A 55 -8.09 -3.04 12.54
N ALA A 56 -9.37 -3.43 12.50
CA ALA A 56 -9.83 -4.68 13.12
C ALA A 56 -9.15 -5.90 12.50
N PHE A 57 -8.99 -5.92 11.17
CA PHE A 57 -8.30 -6.99 10.46
C PHE A 57 -6.82 -7.09 10.84
N LEU A 58 -6.10 -5.97 10.95
CA LEU A 58 -4.69 -5.96 11.36
C LEU A 58 -4.51 -6.49 12.79
N VAL A 59 -5.41 -6.13 13.71
CA VAL A 59 -5.40 -6.67 15.08
C VAL A 59 -5.66 -8.17 15.06
N ALA A 60 -6.69 -8.62 14.34
CA ALA A 60 -7.02 -10.04 14.24
C ALA A 60 -5.88 -10.86 13.59
N ALA A 61 -5.30 -10.35 12.51
CA ALA A 61 -4.19 -11.01 11.82
C ALA A 61 -2.91 -11.04 12.68
N GLY A 62 -2.62 -9.96 13.41
CA GLY A 62 -1.51 -9.90 14.35
C GLY A 62 -1.65 -10.93 15.47
N LEU A 63 -2.85 -11.08 16.03
CA LEU A 63 -3.15 -12.08 17.07
C LEU A 63 -3.12 -13.52 16.54
N ALA A 64 -3.61 -13.76 15.32
CA ALA A 64 -3.74 -15.10 14.75
C ALA A 64 -2.44 -15.64 14.15
N PHE A 65 -1.65 -14.81 13.46
CA PHE A 65 -0.51 -15.26 12.67
C PHE A 65 0.85 -14.83 13.22
N GLY A 66 0.95 -13.69 13.92
CA GLY A 66 2.21 -13.23 14.52
C GLY A 66 3.35 -12.91 13.52
N VAL A 67 3.06 -12.84 12.22
CA VAL A 67 4.01 -12.49 11.15
C VAL A 67 3.46 -11.37 10.25
N PRO A 68 4.33 -10.56 9.64
CA PRO A 68 3.90 -9.53 8.69
C PRO A 68 3.18 -10.18 7.49
N LEU A 69 1.98 -9.70 7.19
CA LEU A 69 1.18 -10.17 6.05
C LEU A 69 1.76 -9.58 4.76
N ALA A 70 1.80 -10.37 3.68
CA ALA A 70 2.27 -9.90 2.39
C ALA A 70 1.33 -8.80 1.86
N VAL A 71 1.82 -7.56 1.74
CA VAL A 71 1.03 -6.40 1.29
C VAL A 71 0.89 -6.31 -0.24
N GLN A 72 1.52 -7.21 -0.99
CA GLN A 72 1.59 -7.13 -2.45
C GLN A 72 0.22 -7.32 -3.15
N PRO A 73 -0.65 -8.25 -2.74
CA PRO A 73 -2.00 -8.37 -3.30
C PRO A 73 -2.81 -7.08 -3.09
N MET A 74 -2.72 -6.49 -1.90
CA MET A 74 -3.42 -5.26 -1.54
C MET A 74 -2.99 -4.09 -2.45
N LYS A 75 -1.69 -3.96 -2.71
CA LYS A 75 -1.15 -2.92 -3.60
C LYS A 75 -1.60 -3.11 -5.04
N ALA A 76 -1.65 -4.34 -5.52
CA ALA A 76 -2.09 -4.63 -6.88
C ALA A 76 -3.57 -4.30 -7.09
N VAL A 77 -4.44 -4.73 -6.17
CA VAL A 77 -5.88 -4.44 -6.22
C VAL A 77 -6.13 -2.93 -6.17
N SER A 78 -5.38 -2.20 -5.35
CA SER A 78 -5.56 -0.76 -5.21
C SER A 78 -5.03 0.01 -6.43
N ALA A 79 -3.91 -0.42 -7.02
CA ALA A 79 -3.45 0.14 -8.29
C ALA A 79 -4.50 -0.11 -9.39
N ALA A 80 -5.05 -1.33 -9.48
CA ALA A 80 -6.12 -1.65 -10.43
C ALA A 80 -7.40 -0.84 -10.17
N LEU A 81 -7.76 -0.58 -8.90
CA LEU A 81 -8.86 0.31 -8.53
C LEU A 81 -8.65 1.72 -9.09
N LEU A 82 -7.47 2.28 -8.85
CA LEU A 82 -7.11 3.64 -9.25
C LEU A 82 -7.00 3.80 -10.78
N THR A 83 -6.44 2.82 -11.50
CA THR A 83 -6.28 2.92 -12.96
C THR A 83 -7.44 2.36 -13.77
N GLY A 84 -8.16 1.39 -13.21
CA GLY A 84 -9.22 0.66 -13.92
C GLY A 84 -10.62 1.22 -13.68
N GLY A 85 -10.77 2.25 -12.86
CA GLY A 85 -12.06 2.88 -12.59
C GLY A 85 -13.06 1.97 -11.87
N LEU A 86 -12.57 0.96 -11.13
CA LEU A 86 -13.43 0.06 -10.35
C LEU A 86 -14.17 0.87 -9.28
N GLY A 87 -15.47 0.62 -9.13
CA GLY A 87 -16.28 1.24 -8.09
C GLY A 87 -16.12 0.56 -6.73
N ALA A 88 -16.75 1.14 -5.71
CA ALA A 88 -16.82 0.55 -4.37
C ALA A 88 -17.41 -0.88 -4.39
N GLY A 89 -18.39 -1.14 -5.25
CA GLY A 89 -19.03 -2.45 -5.40
C GLY A 89 -18.07 -3.52 -5.93
N GLU A 90 -17.35 -3.23 -7.01
CA GLU A 90 -16.34 -4.15 -7.55
C GLU A 90 -15.20 -4.38 -6.57
N LEU A 91 -14.82 -3.37 -5.79
CA LEU A 91 -13.78 -3.53 -4.77
C LEU A 91 -14.22 -4.51 -3.68
N VAL A 92 -15.44 -4.35 -3.15
CA VAL A 92 -15.99 -5.27 -2.14
C VAL A 92 -16.10 -6.69 -2.70
N ALA A 93 -16.56 -6.85 -3.94
CA ALA A 93 -16.64 -8.14 -4.62
C ALA A 93 -15.25 -8.77 -4.79
N THR A 94 -14.26 -8.00 -5.24
CA THR A 94 -12.88 -8.46 -5.41
C THR A 94 -12.28 -8.89 -4.07
N GLY A 95 -12.51 -8.12 -3.00
CA GLY A 95 -12.07 -8.45 -1.65
C GLY A 95 -12.70 -9.73 -1.12
N LEU A 96 -14.02 -9.90 -1.30
CA LEU A 96 -14.75 -11.11 -0.87
C LEU A 96 -14.27 -12.34 -1.63
N VAL A 97 -14.20 -12.26 -2.97
CA VAL A 97 -13.74 -13.38 -3.81
C VAL A 97 -12.30 -13.75 -3.47
N THR A 98 -11.42 -12.76 -3.35
CA THR A 98 -10.01 -12.99 -2.97
C THR A 98 -9.92 -13.63 -1.58
N GLY A 99 -10.70 -13.14 -0.61
CA GLY A 99 -10.77 -13.70 0.74
C GLY A 99 -11.22 -15.15 0.76
N VAL A 100 -12.30 -15.47 0.04
CA VAL A 100 -12.82 -16.85 -0.07
C VAL A 100 -11.81 -17.77 -0.75
N VAL A 101 -11.20 -17.34 -1.86
CA VAL A 101 -10.19 -18.12 -2.58
C VAL A 101 -8.98 -18.38 -1.69
N LEU A 102 -8.46 -17.35 -1.02
CA LEU A 102 -7.30 -17.51 -0.13
C LEU A 102 -7.63 -18.36 1.10
N LEU A 103 -8.84 -18.24 1.65
CA LEU A 103 -9.29 -19.07 2.77
C LEU A 103 -9.38 -20.54 2.35
N ALA A 104 -9.94 -20.83 1.18
CA ALA A 104 -10.02 -22.18 0.64
C ALA A 104 -8.62 -22.77 0.35
N LEU A 105 -7.73 -22.00 -0.27
CA LEU A 105 -6.35 -22.42 -0.54
C LEU A 105 -5.52 -22.60 0.73
N GLY A 106 -5.76 -21.76 1.75
CA GLY A 106 -5.14 -21.88 3.07
C GLY A 106 -5.64 -23.10 3.82
N ALA A 107 -6.95 -23.32 3.88
CA ALA A 107 -7.56 -24.46 4.56
C ALA A 107 -7.17 -25.81 3.94
N THR A 108 -6.95 -25.85 2.63
CA THR A 108 -6.53 -27.06 1.90
C THR A 108 -5.01 -27.27 1.88
N GLY A 109 -4.21 -26.30 2.31
CA GLY A 109 -2.75 -26.32 2.18
C GLY A 109 -2.23 -26.19 0.74
N ALA A 110 -3.11 -25.98 -0.24
CA ALA A 110 -2.76 -25.87 -1.65
C ALA A 110 -2.00 -24.57 -2.00
N ILE A 111 -2.05 -23.56 -1.11
CA ILE A 111 -1.43 -22.25 -1.34
C ILE A 111 0.05 -22.34 -1.70
N GLY A 112 0.80 -23.27 -1.11
CA GLY A 112 2.22 -23.46 -1.39
C GLY A 112 2.50 -24.01 -2.80
N HIS A 113 1.59 -24.83 -3.34
CA HIS A 113 1.71 -25.35 -4.71
C HIS A 113 1.40 -24.26 -5.73
N VAL A 114 0.34 -23.50 -5.50
CA VAL A 114 -0.05 -22.36 -6.34
C VAL A 114 1.06 -21.30 -6.36
N ALA A 115 1.61 -20.95 -5.19
CA ALA A 115 2.68 -19.97 -5.09
C ALA A 115 3.95 -20.36 -5.87
N ARG A 116 4.30 -21.66 -5.91
CA ARG A 116 5.44 -22.16 -6.69
C ARG A 116 5.18 -22.19 -8.19
N ALA A 117 3.91 -22.27 -8.60
CA ALA A 117 3.53 -22.25 -10.01
C ALA A 117 3.68 -20.85 -10.65
N VAL A 118 3.71 -19.78 -9.84
CA VAL A 118 3.86 -18.40 -10.34
C VAL A 118 5.34 -18.07 -10.55
N PRO A 119 5.81 -17.87 -11.80
CA PRO A 119 7.19 -17.50 -12.06
C PRO A 119 7.49 -16.07 -11.59
N LYS A 120 8.73 -15.82 -11.16
CA LYS A 120 9.19 -14.47 -10.77
C LYS A 120 8.99 -13.43 -11.88
N SER A 121 9.09 -13.85 -13.15
CA SER A 121 8.88 -12.98 -14.31
C SER A 121 7.44 -12.44 -14.39
N VAL A 122 6.44 -13.22 -13.97
CA VAL A 122 5.03 -12.76 -13.96
C VAL A 122 4.82 -11.72 -12.88
N ALA A 123 5.37 -11.95 -11.68
CA ALA A 123 5.30 -10.97 -10.59
C ALA A 123 6.01 -9.65 -10.95
N ALA A 124 7.18 -9.73 -11.59
CA ALA A 124 7.93 -8.57 -12.07
C ALA A 124 7.17 -7.83 -13.18
N GLY A 125 6.56 -8.56 -14.13
CA GLY A 125 5.73 -7.98 -15.18
C GLY A 125 4.49 -7.27 -14.64
N LEU A 126 3.79 -7.86 -13.67
CA LEU A 126 2.67 -7.23 -12.96
C LEU A 126 3.11 -5.94 -12.25
N GLN A 127 4.24 -5.98 -11.54
CA GLN A 127 4.76 -4.81 -10.83
C GLN A 127 5.15 -3.67 -11.79
N LEU A 128 5.80 -4.01 -12.92
CA LEU A 128 6.15 -3.04 -13.95
C LEU A 128 4.89 -2.44 -14.60
N GLY A 129 3.94 -3.30 -14.98
CA GLY A 129 2.70 -2.88 -15.63
C GLY A 129 1.88 -1.95 -14.74
N LEU A 130 1.64 -2.36 -13.49
CA LEU A 130 0.91 -1.54 -12.51
C LEU A 130 1.65 -0.23 -12.20
N GLY A 131 2.98 -0.28 -12.09
CA GLY A 131 3.80 0.91 -11.90
C GLY A 131 3.69 1.90 -13.06
N LEU A 132 3.72 1.39 -14.30
CA LEU A 132 3.56 2.22 -15.50
C LEU A 132 2.15 2.80 -15.61
N SER A 133 1.11 2.03 -15.29
CA SER A 133 -0.27 2.51 -15.25
C SER A 133 -0.47 3.61 -14.21
N MET A 134 0.11 3.46 -13.01
CA MET A 134 0.12 4.50 -11.98
C MET A 134 0.89 5.75 -12.42
N ALA A 135 2.04 5.59 -13.07
CA ALA A 135 2.79 6.71 -13.62
C ALA A 135 1.98 7.47 -14.67
N TRP A 136 1.30 6.75 -15.57
CA TRP A 136 0.44 7.35 -16.59
C TRP A 136 -0.73 8.12 -15.97
N LEU A 137 -1.39 7.55 -14.97
CA LEU A 137 -2.46 8.22 -14.24
C LEU A 137 -1.94 9.49 -13.53
N GLY A 138 -0.76 9.41 -12.90
CA GLY A 138 -0.10 10.56 -12.29
C GLY A 138 0.19 11.68 -13.29
N VAL A 139 0.63 11.34 -14.52
CA VAL A 139 0.85 12.31 -15.59
C VAL A 139 -0.47 12.95 -16.04
N LYS A 140 -1.55 12.16 -16.21
CA LYS A 140 -2.88 12.68 -16.55
C LYS A 140 -3.36 13.69 -15.48
N LEU A 141 -3.29 13.33 -14.21
CA LEU A 141 -3.69 14.21 -13.09
C LEU A 141 -2.83 15.47 -13.02
N ALA A 142 -1.52 15.36 -13.26
CA ALA A 142 -0.62 16.51 -13.31
C ALA A 142 -0.92 17.45 -14.50
N ALA A 143 -1.36 16.90 -15.63
CA ALA A 143 -1.73 17.68 -16.81
C ALA A 143 -3.03 18.47 -16.63
N GLU A 144 -3.98 17.97 -15.83
CA GLU A 144 -5.21 18.70 -15.49
C GLU A 144 -4.93 19.98 -14.70
N THR A 145 -3.90 19.96 -13.84
CA THR A 145 -3.50 21.12 -13.02
C THR A 145 -1.99 21.33 -13.06
N PRO A 146 -1.44 21.96 -14.12
CA PRO A 146 -0.01 21.95 -14.41
C PRO A 146 0.85 22.64 -13.33
N TRP A 147 0.32 23.62 -12.61
CA TRP A 147 1.04 24.26 -11.50
C TRP A 147 1.16 23.33 -10.28
N LEU A 148 0.09 22.60 -9.92
CA LEU A 148 0.09 21.59 -8.86
C LEU A 148 0.98 20.41 -9.24
N GLY A 149 0.90 19.96 -10.51
CA GLY A 149 1.77 18.94 -11.05
C GLY A 149 3.25 19.31 -10.96
N ALA A 150 3.61 20.56 -11.29
CA ALA A 150 4.98 21.05 -11.17
C ALA A 150 5.45 21.10 -9.72
N VAL A 151 4.63 21.61 -8.79
CA VAL A 151 4.95 21.64 -7.35
C VAL A 151 5.13 20.22 -6.80
N ALA A 152 4.22 19.31 -7.13
CA ALA A 152 4.30 17.91 -6.72
C ALA A 152 5.55 17.22 -7.28
N LEU A 153 5.87 17.44 -8.56
CA LEU A 153 7.04 16.87 -9.23
C LEU A 153 8.34 17.42 -8.63
N SER A 154 8.45 18.73 -8.42
CA SER A 154 9.61 19.36 -7.77
C SER A 154 9.79 18.88 -6.33
N PHE A 155 8.71 18.70 -5.59
CA PHE A 155 8.74 18.13 -4.25
C PHE A 155 9.21 16.67 -4.28
N LEU A 156 8.70 15.84 -5.20
CA LEU A 156 9.09 14.44 -5.36
C LEU A 156 10.57 14.28 -5.76
N LEU A 157 11.05 15.07 -6.72
CA LEU A 157 12.45 15.08 -7.15
C LEU A 157 13.39 15.58 -6.05
N GLY A 158 12.97 16.61 -5.30
CA GLY A 158 13.71 17.11 -4.15
C GLY A 158 13.82 16.07 -3.03
N LEU A 159 12.77 15.28 -2.82
CA LEU A 159 12.76 14.17 -1.86
C LEU A 159 13.71 13.04 -2.25
N MET A 160 13.93 12.81 -3.55
CA MET A 160 14.89 11.83 -4.07
C MET A 160 16.35 12.15 -3.68
N TRP A 161 16.65 13.41 -3.36
CA TRP A 161 17.96 13.88 -2.91
C TRP A 161 18.17 13.80 -1.39
N LEU A 162 17.15 13.44 -0.61
CA LEU A 162 17.23 13.20 0.84
C LEU A 162 17.01 11.71 1.16
N PRO A 163 17.96 10.82 0.85
CA PRO A 163 17.82 9.35 1.00
C PRO A 163 17.72 8.84 2.44
N ARG A 164 17.65 9.74 3.43
CA ARG A 164 17.61 9.42 4.87
C ARG A 164 16.33 9.82 5.59
N VAL A 165 15.38 10.43 4.89
CA VAL A 165 14.13 10.87 5.50
C VAL A 165 12.98 10.05 4.89
N PRO A 166 12.12 9.38 5.70
CA PRO A 166 11.00 8.62 5.18
C PRO A 166 10.05 9.59 4.44
N ALA A 167 10.17 9.58 3.12
CA ALA A 167 9.54 10.50 2.18
C ALA A 167 8.00 10.52 2.28
N ALA A 168 7.39 9.34 2.44
CA ALA A 168 5.95 9.19 2.48
C ALA A 168 5.28 9.91 3.68
N PRO A 169 5.68 9.70 4.95
CA PRO A 169 5.05 10.37 6.09
C PRO A 169 5.24 11.90 6.09
N LEU A 170 6.37 12.42 5.59
CA LEU A 170 6.59 13.87 5.48
C LEU A 170 5.73 14.51 4.40
N ALA A 171 5.64 13.88 3.23
CA ALA A 171 4.73 14.30 2.17
C ALA A 171 3.27 14.32 2.67
N LEU A 172 2.90 13.30 3.44
CA LEU A 172 1.59 13.19 4.07
C LEU A 172 1.32 14.23 5.15
N MET A 173 2.29 14.51 6.05
CA MET A 173 2.14 15.57 7.04
C MET A 173 2.04 16.95 6.38
N LEU A 174 2.81 17.18 5.31
CA LEU A 174 2.75 18.44 4.57
C LEU A 174 1.39 18.59 3.87
N ALA A 175 0.92 17.55 3.18
CA ALA A 175 -0.39 17.55 2.53
C ALA A 175 -1.53 17.74 3.54
N PHE A 176 -1.47 17.05 4.68
CA PHE A 176 -2.44 17.21 5.76
C PHE A 176 -2.38 18.61 6.37
N GLY A 177 -1.19 19.16 6.58
CA GLY A 177 -0.99 20.52 7.10
C GLY A 177 -1.53 21.59 6.15
N VAL A 178 -1.32 21.44 4.84
CA VAL A 178 -1.87 22.33 3.82
C VAL A 178 -3.40 22.23 3.76
N ALA A 179 -3.96 21.01 3.79
CA ALA A 179 -5.41 20.81 3.81
C ALA A 179 -6.07 21.41 5.06
N TRP A 180 -5.44 21.23 6.23
CA TRP A 180 -5.90 21.79 7.50
C TRP A 180 -5.84 23.33 7.51
N ALA A 181 -4.73 23.91 7.02
CA ALA A 181 -4.57 25.36 6.89
C ALA A 181 -5.54 25.98 5.87
N ALA A 182 -5.92 25.24 4.84
CA ALA A 182 -6.91 25.65 3.85
C ALA A 182 -8.37 25.48 4.32
N GLY A 183 -8.61 24.93 5.52
CA GLY A 183 -9.95 24.67 6.05
C GLY A 183 -10.67 23.49 5.39
N LEU A 184 -9.98 22.73 4.54
CA LEU A 184 -10.49 21.54 3.86
C LEU A 184 -10.41 20.35 4.81
N THR A 185 -11.35 20.29 5.76
CA THR A 185 -11.43 19.22 6.77
C THR A 185 -12.36 18.07 6.37
N ALA A 186 -13.15 18.26 5.30
CA ALA A 186 -14.06 17.27 4.78
C ALA A 186 -13.50 16.64 3.50
N PRO A 187 -13.55 15.30 3.34
CA PRO A 187 -13.30 14.68 2.04
C PRO A 187 -14.32 15.25 1.03
N PRO A 188 -13.93 15.40 -0.25
CA PRO A 188 -14.86 15.85 -1.28
C PRO A 188 -16.10 14.93 -1.28
N ALA A 189 -17.29 15.55 -1.17
CA ALA A 189 -18.57 14.83 -1.10
C ALA A 189 -18.92 14.13 -2.43
N GLU A 190 -18.29 14.56 -3.52
CA GLU A 190 -18.40 13.95 -4.83
C GLU A 190 -17.07 13.26 -5.21
N PRO A 191 -17.12 11.99 -5.67
CA PRO A 191 -15.95 11.33 -6.25
C PRO A 191 -15.38 12.17 -7.39
N LEU A 192 -14.05 12.20 -7.52
CA LEU A 192 -13.41 12.86 -8.65
C LEU A 192 -13.95 12.29 -9.97
N PRO A 193 -14.11 13.14 -11.00
CA PRO A 193 -14.56 12.68 -12.31
C PRO A 193 -13.63 11.55 -12.77
N ARG A 194 -14.20 10.37 -13.01
CA ARG A 194 -13.45 9.23 -13.52
C ARG A 194 -12.85 9.65 -14.85
N ALA A 195 -11.57 9.39 -15.07
CA ALA A 195 -10.97 9.56 -16.38
C ALA A 195 -11.77 8.71 -17.38
N ALA A 196 -12.64 9.37 -18.14
CA ALA A 196 -13.34 8.78 -19.27
C ALA A 196 -12.28 8.26 -20.25
N GLU A 197 -12.60 7.11 -20.86
CA GLU A 197 -11.76 6.36 -21.79
C GLU A 197 -11.05 7.22 -22.84
#